data_AF-A0A843I3E6-F1
#
_entry.id   AF-A0A843I3E6-F1
#
_cell.length_a   1.000
_cell.length_b   1.000
_cell.length_c   1.000
_cell.angle_alpha   90.00
_cell.angle_beta   90.00
_cell.angle_gamma   90.00
#
_symmetry.space_group_name_H-M   'P 1'
#
loop_
_entity.id
_entity.type
_entity.pdbx_description
1 polymer ?
#
loop_
_entity_poly.entity_id
_entity_poly.type
_entity_poly.pdbx_seq_one_letter_code
_entity_poly.pdbx_strand_id
1 'polypeptide(L)'
;MQRAPTKWKCAICGNQIYWDELFTFIKTGVVHYTCFKDMVIKTSKISTNELSTVLDALEEELKNIVTYKQRLSKVENEEIKKTLEAAEKDAEKNAGILTRLVERFSGQ
;
A
#
# COMPACT_ATOMS: atom_id res chain seq x y z
N MET A 1 -13.33 -18.63 6.77
CA MET A 1 -12.12 -18.12 7.48
C MET A 1 -12.39 -16.69 7.88
N GLN A 2 -12.22 -16.32 9.16
CA GLN A 2 -12.37 -14.93 9.60
C GLN A 2 -11.15 -14.13 9.14
N ARG A 3 -11.35 -13.00 8.43
CA ARG A 3 -10.28 -12.11 7.98
C ARG A 3 -9.64 -11.47 9.22
N ALA A 4 -8.33 -11.51 9.34
CA ALA A 4 -7.63 -10.93 10.50
C ALA A 4 -7.72 -9.39 10.45
N PRO A 5 -8.40 -8.73 11.40
CA PRO A 5 -8.53 -7.28 11.39
C PRO A 5 -7.21 -6.63 11.77
N THR A 6 -6.92 -5.47 11.17
CA THR A 6 -5.86 -4.59 11.65
C THR A 6 -6.35 -3.75 12.84
N LYS A 7 -5.50 -2.88 13.39
CA LYS A 7 -5.93 -1.85 14.35
C LYS A 7 -6.48 -0.58 13.69
N TRP A 8 -6.43 -0.48 12.37
CA TRP A 8 -6.68 0.76 11.64
C TRP A 8 -8.08 0.78 11.00
N LYS A 9 -8.66 1.97 10.97
CA LYS A 9 -9.84 2.29 10.15
C LYS A 9 -9.41 3.19 9.00
N CYS A 10 -10.03 2.99 7.85
CA CYS A 10 -9.76 3.80 6.66
C CYS A 10 -10.18 5.25 6.90
N ALA A 11 -9.27 6.19 6.74
CA ALA A 11 -9.53 7.62 6.90
C ALA A 11 -10.51 8.20 5.85
N ILE A 12 -10.79 7.46 4.76
CA ILE A 12 -11.72 7.87 3.69
C ILE A 12 -13.14 7.30 3.93
N CYS A 13 -13.27 5.98 4.12
CA CYS A 13 -14.59 5.35 4.24
C CYS A 13 -15.00 4.97 5.67
N GLY A 14 -14.10 5.11 6.66
CA GLY A 14 -14.36 4.79 8.06
C GLY A 14 -14.40 3.29 8.40
N ASN A 15 -14.37 2.41 7.38
CA ASN A 15 -14.41 0.96 7.56
C ASN A 15 -13.11 0.41 8.13
N GLN A 16 -13.22 -0.74 8.80
CA GLN A 16 -12.10 -1.51 9.34
C GLN A 16 -11.21 -2.03 8.20
N ILE A 17 -9.90 -1.82 8.31
CA ILE A 17 -8.91 -2.37 7.37
C ILE A 17 -8.52 -3.78 7.86
N TYR A 18 -8.41 -4.73 6.94
CA TYR A 18 -7.95 -6.09 7.20
C TYR A 18 -6.55 -6.35 6.64
N TRP A 19 -5.82 -7.31 7.22
CA TRP A 19 -4.45 -7.63 6.80
C TRP A 19 -4.34 -8.23 5.40
N ASP A 20 -5.44 -8.76 4.87
CA ASP A 20 -5.53 -9.29 3.51
C ASP A 20 -5.95 -8.21 2.49
N GLU A 21 -6.08 -6.95 2.90
CA GLU A 21 -6.39 -5.81 2.03
C GLU A 21 -5.14 -5.00 1.72
N LEU A 22 -5.11 -4.39 0.53
CA LEU A 22 -4.11 -3.40 0.20
C LEU A 22 -4.50 -2.08 0.85
N PHE A 23 -3.59 -1.51 1.63
CA PHE A 23 -3.74 -0.21 2.28
C PHE A 23 -2.43 0.55 2.22
N THR A 24 -2.52 1.87 2.34
CA THR A 24 -1.35 2.76 2.39
C THR A 24 -1.53 3.85 3.46
N PHE A 25 -0.44 4.54 3.75
CA PHE A 25 -0.38 5.64 4.72
C PHE A 25 -0.31 6.97 3.99
N ILE A 26 -1.36 7.77 4.15
CA ILE A 26 -1.43 9.17 3.72
C ILE A 26 -1.29 10.09 4.93
N LYS A 27 -1.14 11.40 4.72
CA LYS A 27 -0.95 12.37 5.82
C LYS A 27 -2.07 12.31 6.88
N THR A 28 -3.31 12.06 6.45
CA THR A 28 -4.50 12.03 7.30
C THR A 28 -4.70 10.70 8.03
N GLY A 29 -3.95 9.65 7.68
CA GLY A 29 -4.03 8.35 8.31
C GLY A 29 -3.87 7.17 7.34
N VAL A 30 -4.37 6.01 7.76
CA VAL A 30 -4.32 4.77 6.95
C VAL A 30 -5.56 4.70 6.07
N VAL A 31 -5.41 4.30 4.82
CA VAL A 31 -6.51 4.20 3.86
C VAL A 31 -6.43 2.92 3.04
N HIS A 32 -7.57 2.34 2.67
CA HIS A 32 -7.59 1.30 1.65
C HIS A 32 -7.00 1.87 0.35
N TYR A 33 -6.21 1.06 -0.34
CA TYR A 33 -5.66 1.45 -1.64
C TYR A 33 -6.78 1.78 -2.65
N THR A 34 -7.88 1.03 -2.63
CA THR A 34 -9.04 1.28 -3.50
C THR A 34 -9.70 2.63 -3.22
N CYS A 35 -9.95 2.93 -1.94
CA CYS A 35 -10.49 4.24 -1.54
C CYS A 35 -9.55 5.38 -1.93
N PHE A 36 -8.24 5.18 -1.77
CA PHE A 36 -7.23 6.13 -2.18
C PHE A 36 -7.25 6.35 -3.70
N LYS A 37 -7.19 5.27 -4.49
CA LYS A 37 -7.26 5.27 -5.96
C LYS A 37 -8.49 6.04 -6.48
N ASP A 38 -9.67 5.71 -5.97
CA ASP A 38 -10.92 6.34 -6.39
C ASP A 38 -10.96 7.84 -6.08
N MET A 39 -10.40 8.24 -4.94
CA MET A 39 -10.32 9.63 -4.53
C MET A 39 -9.37 10.41 -5.45
N VAL A 40 -8.15 9.92 -5.63
CA VAL A 40 -7.11 10.65 -6.37
C VAL A 40 -7.40 10.75 -7.86
N ILE A 41 -8.08 9.76 -8.45
CA ILE A 41 -8.56 9.84 -9.84
C ILE A 41 -9.53 11.01 -10.02
N LYS A 42 -10.36 11.30 -9.01
CA LYS A 42 -11.35 12.39 -9.06
C LYS A 42 -10.75 13.78 -8.80
N THR A 43 -9.64 13.85 -8.07
CA THR A 43 -9.02 15.12 -7.64
C THR A 43 -7.69 15.42 -8.32
N SER A 44 -7.27 14.59 -9.27
CA SER A 44 -5.99 14.70 -9.96
C SER A 44 -5.83 16.01 -10.72
N LYS A 45 -4.63 16.58 -10.63
CA LYS A 45 -4.18 17.75 -11.42
C LYS A 45 -3.36 17.35 -12.66
N ILE A 46 -3.10 16.07 -12.84
CA ILE A 46 -2.32 15.50 -13.96
C ILE A 46 -3.20 14.60 -14.84
N SER A 47 -2.66 14.21 -16.00
CA SER A 47 -3.36 13.31 -16.91
C SER A 47 -3.67 11.97 -16.23
N THR A 48 -4.82 11.38 -16.57
CA THR A 48 -5.25 10.08 -16.01
C THR A 48 -4.25 8.98 -16.34
N ASN A 49 -3.59 9.02 -17.49
CA ASN A 49 -2.61 8.02 -17.89
C ASN A 49 -1.36 8.06 -17.00
N GLU A 50 -0.79 9.24 -16.77
CA GLU A 50 0.38 9.39 -15.89
C GLU A 50 0.05 9.00 -14.45
N LEU A 51 -1.11 9.43 -13.94
CA LEU A 51 -1.57 9.04 -12.61
C LEU A 51 -1.74 7.53 -12.49
N SER A 52 -2.35 6.89 -13.49
CA SER A 52 -2.58 5.44 -13.50
C SER A 52 -1.26 4.68 -13.45
N THR A 53 -0.24 5.11 -14.20
CA THR A 53 1.10 4.51 -14.14
C THR A 53 1.68 4.52 -12.73
N VAL A 54 1.55 5.63 -12.00
CA VAL A 54 2.05 5.73 -10.61
C VAL A 54 1.19 4.88 -9.67
N LEU A 55 -0.12 4.85 -9.87
CA LEU A 55 -1.04 4.04 -9.06
C LEU A 55 -0.83 2.55 -9.27
N ASP A 56 -0.53 2.10 -10.48
CA ASP A 56 -0.26 0.71 -10.81
C ASP A 56 1.06 0.27 -10.17
N ALA A 57 2.12 1.09 -10.28
CA ALA A 57 3.37 0.85 -9.56
C ALA A 57 3.17 0.78 -8.03
N LEU A 58 2.33 1.67 -7.47
CA LEU A 58 1.99 1.61 -6.04
C LEU A 58 1.25 0.31 -5.70
N GLU A 59 0.30 -0.12 -6.53
CA GLU A 59 -0.43 -1.36 -6.32
C GLU A 59 0.49 -2.59 -6.32
N GLU A 60 1.46 -2.62 -7.23
CA GLU A 60 2.48 -3.66 -7.31
C GLU A 60 3.33 -3.72 -6.04
N GLU A 61 3.79 -2.57 -5.53
CA GLU A 61 4.57 -2.55 -4.29
C GLU A 61 3.76 -3.00 -3.08
N LEU A 62 2.49 -2.60 -2.98
CA LEU A 62 1.60 -3.08 -1.92
C LEU A 62 1.38 -4.60 -1.99
N LYS A 63 1.22 -5.16 -3.21
CA LYS A 63 1.15 -6.61 -3.43
C LYS A 63 2.45 -7.32 -3.08
N ASN A 64 3.60 -6.71 -3.38
CA ASN A 64 4.91 -7.25 -3.03
C ASN A 64 5.07 -7.37 -1.51
N ILE A 65 4.68 -6.36 -0.74
CA ILE A 65 4.73 -6.38 0.73
C ILE A 65 3.92 -7.57 1.28
N VAL A 66 2.67 -7.74 0.82
CA VAL A 66 1.83 -8.87 1.25
C VAL A 66 2.48 -10.20 0.87
N THR A 67 3.03 -10.29 -0.34
CA THR A 67 3.70 -11.49 -0.85
C THR A 67 4.93 -11.83 -0.03
N TYR A 68 5.76 -10.85 0.33
CA TYR A 68 6.93 -11.06 1.19
C TYR A 68 6.52 -11.52 2.59
N LYS A 69 5.51 -10.91 3.21
CA LYS A 69 5.00 -11.35 4.53
C LYS A 69 4.53 -12.80 4.50
N GLN A 70 3.81 -13.19 3.45
CA GLN A 70 3.39 -14.58 3.25
C GLN A 70 4.58 -15.53 3.05
N ARG A 71 5.60 -15.13 2.29
CA ARG A 71 6.81 -15.94 2.07
C ARG A 71 7.64 -16.08 3.35
N LEU A 72 7.84 -14.99 4.09
CA LEU A 72 8.56 -14.97 5.36
C LEU A 72 7.95 -15.93 6.39
N SER A 73 6.63 -16.10 6.40
CA SER A 73 5.95 -17.08 7.27
C SER A 73 6.31 -18.55 7.00
N LYS A 74 6.97 -18.83 5.86
CA LYS A 74 7.33 -20.18 5.40
C LYS A 74 8.84 -20.44 5.39
N VAL A 75 9.67 -19.44 5.69
CA VAL A 75 11.13 -19.54 5.62
C VAL A 75 11.70 -19.72 7.02
N GLU A 76 12.42 -20.83 7.22
CA GLU A 76 13.12 -21.12 8.48
C GLU A 76 14.61 -20.73 8.44
N ASN A 77 15.20 -20.65 7.24
CA ASN A 77 16.59 -20.26 7.08
C ASN A 77 16.77 -18.76 7.37
N GLU A 78 17.55 -18.44 8.40
CA GLU A 78 17.74 -17.07 8.88
C GLU A 78 18.43 -16.12 7.88
N GLU A 79 19.31 -16.62 7.02
CA GLU A 79 19.95 -15.79 5.99
C GLU A 79 18.92 -15.39 4.93
N ILE A 80 18.18 -16.36 4.39
CA ILE A 80 17.10 -16.11 3.43
C ILE A 80 16.04 -15.18 4.04
N LYS A 81 15.69 -15.41 5.31
CA LYS A 81 14.72 -14.58 6.04
C LYS A 81 15.17 -13.13 6.12
N LYS A 82 16.43 -12.86 6.53
CA LYS A 82 16.98 -11.51 6.59
C LYS A 82 16.96 -10.81 5.22
N THR A 83 17.31 -11.52 4.15
CA THR A 83 17.26 -10.96 2.80
C THR A 83 15.83 -10.60 2.37
N LEU A 84 14.86 -11.48 2.64
CA LEU A 84 13.46 -11.23 2.32
C LEU A 84 12.85 -10.10 3.19
N GLU A 85 13.24 -9.99 4.45
CA GLU A 85 12.86 -8.87 5.33
C GLU A 85 13.41 -7.53 4.80
N ALA A 86 14.64 -7.52 4.28
CA ALA A 86 15.20 -6.32 3.66
C ALA A 86 14.42 -5.92 2.38
N ALA A 87 14.13 -6.90 1.52
CA ALA A 87 13.36 -6.67 0.30
C ALA A 87 11.92 -6.19 0.59
N GLU A 88 11.30 -6.71 1.66
CA GLU A 88 9.99 -6.26 2.12
C GLU A 88 10.02 -4.81 2.59
N LYS A 89 11.03 -4.41 3.38
CA LYS A 89 11.23 -3.02 3.81
C LYS A 89 11.47 -2.07 2.64
N ASP A 90 12.19 -2.50 1.61
CA ASP A 90 12.40 -1.70 0.41
C ASP A 90 11.07 -1.49 -0.35
N ALA A 91 10.22 -2.52 -0.45
CA ALA A 91 8.88 -2.39 -1.00
C ALA A 91 8.00 -1.43 -0.17
N GLU A 92 8.04 -1.51 1.18
CA GLU A 92 7.35 -0.57 2.08
C GLU A 92 7.82 0.88 1.84
N LYS A 93 9.14 1.09 1.68
CA LYS A 93 9.71 2.40 1.37
C LYS A 93 9.24 2.93 0.02
N ASN A 94 9.26 2.09 -1.03
CA ASN A 94 8.81 2.46 -2.36
C ASN A 94 7.32 2.81 -2.37
N ALA A 95 6.47 2.00 -1.74
CA ALA A 95 5.05 2.28 -1.57
C ALA A 95 4.80 3.64 -0.88
N GLY A 96 5.59 3.96 0.16
CA GLY A 96 5.53 5.27 0.82
C GLY A 96 5.92 6.43 -0.09
N ILE A 97 6.95 6.27 -0.92
CA ILE A 97 7.38 7.29 -1.90
C ILE A 97 6.29 7.53 -2.95
N LEU A 98 5.75 6.45 -3.52
CA LEU A 98 4.72 6.50 -4.55
C LEU A 98 3.42 7.10 -4.00
N THR A 99 3.02 6.74 -2.78
CA THR A 99 1.83 7.32 -2.12
C THR A 99 1.98 8.83 -1.98
N ARG A 100 3.13 9.31 -1.48
CA ARG A 100 3.40 10.75 -1.36
C ARG A 100 3.46 11.46 -2.71
N LEU A 101 3.95 10.80 -3.75
CA LEU A 101 3.95 11.34 -5.10
C LEU A 101 2.52 11.56 -5.59
N VAL A 102 1.64 10.57 -5.40
CA VAL A 102 0.22 10.68 -5.73
C VAL A 102 -0.47 11.78 -4.92
N GLU A 103 -0.20 11.91 -3.62
CA GLU A 103 -0.75 12.97 -2.77
C GLU A 103 -0.46 14.38 -3.31
N ARG A 104 0.78 14.63 -3.79
CA ARG A 104 1.19 15.92 -4.37
C ARG A 104 0.31 16.33 -5.56
N PHE A 105 -0.17 15.37 -6.34
CA PHE A 105 -0.99 15.63 -7.52
C PHE A 105 -2.50 15.58 -7.27
N SER A 106 -2.93 15.15 -6.08
CA SER A 106 -4.34 14.92 -5.75
C SER A 106 -4.89 15.85 -4.66
N GLY A 107 -4.08 16.79 -4.16
CA GLY A 107 -4.52 17.85 -3.24
C GLY A 107 -4.62 17.47 -1.76
N GLN A 108 -4.01 16.35 -1.36
CA GLN A 108 -3.88 15.87 0.03
C GLN A 108 -2.57 16.35 0.69
#